data_AF-A0A1B1B2G0-F1
#
_entry.id   AF-A0A1B1B2G0-F1
#
_cell.length_a   1.000
_cell.length_b   1.000
_cell.length_c   1.000
_cell.angle_alpha   90.00
_cell.angle_beta   90.00
_cell.angle_gamma   90.00
#
_symmetry.space_group_name_H-M   'P 1'
#
loop_
_entity.id
_entity.type
_entity.pdbx_description
1 polymer ?
#
loop_
_entity_poly.entity_id
_entity_poly.type
_entity_poly.pdbx_seq_one_letter_code
_entity_poly.pdbx_strand_id
1 'polypeptide(L)'
;MIHRSEEPDRTPAAVVVADALASLPHAYREALVESYAAGRTTRQTAKALGLPHDTVKSRVYHGLWQLRRILQEQGWSGETPGR
;
A
#
# COMPACT_ATOMS: atom_id res chain seq x y z
N MET A 1 34.59 -10.08 -4.35
CA MET A 1 33.27 -10.41 -4.93
C MET A 1 32.23 -9.65 -4.12
N ILE A 2 31.90 -8.42 -4.51
CA ILE A 2 30.87 -7.60 -3.86
C ILE A 2 29.67 -7.64 -4.78
N HIS A 3 28.70 -8.51 -4.49
CA HIS A 3 27.38 -8.43 -5.10
C HIS A 3 26.70 -7.20 -4.48
N ARG A 4 26.96 -6.03 -5.06
CA ARG A 4 26.12 -4.86 -4.85
C ARG A 4 24.84 -5.20 -5.60
N SER A 5 23.85 -5.74 -4.90
CA SER A 5 22.50 -5.87 -5.43
C SER A 5 22.12 -4.50 -5.99
N GLU A 6 21.82 -4.47 -7.28
CA GLU A 6 21.27 -3.32 -7.96
C GLU A 6 19.94 -3.04 -7.26
N GLU A 7 19.94 -2.11 -6.30
CA GLU A 7 18.71 -1.67 -5.67
C GLU A 7 17.96 -0.91 -6.75
N PRO A 8 16.80 -1.41 -7.22
CA PRO A 8 16.13 -0.82 -8.35
C PRO A 8 15.86 0.64 -8.01
N ASP A 9 16.34 1.54 -8.88
CA ASP A 9 16.17 2.97 -8.73
C ASP A 9 14.67 3.24 -8.63
N ARG A 10 14.19 3.46 -7.41
CA ARG A 10 12.77 3.62 -7.16
C ARG A 10 12.39 4.93 -7.79
N THR A 11 11.42 4.89 -8.70
CA THR A 11 10.90 6.12 -9.27
C THR A 11 10.44 7.05 -8.13
N PRO A 12 10.56 8.39 -8.28
CA PRO A 12 10.06 9.33 -7.29
C PRO A 12 8.59 9.04 -6.91
N ALA A 13 7.82 8.56 -7.89
CA ALA A 13 6.48 8.02 -7.72
C ALA A 13 6.38 6.90 -6.68
N ALA A 14 7.23 5.87 -6.79
CA ALA A 14 7.23 4.74 -5.87
C ALA A 14 7.68 5.16 -4.45
N VAL A 15 8.58 6.12 -4.34
CA VAL A 15 9.02 6.68 -3.03
C VAL A 15 7.85 7.37 -2.34
N VAL A 16 7.15 8.27 -3.04
CA VAL A 16 5.98 8.98 -2.48
C VAL A 16 4.88 8.02 -2.03
N VAL A 17 4.57 7.00 -2.84
CA VAL A 17 3.58 5.98 -2.46
C VAL A 17 4.03 5.16 -1.25
N ALA A 18 5.31 4.81 -1.15
CA ALA A 18 5.85 4.09 -0.01
C ALA A 18 5.75 4.90 1.29
N ASP A 19 6.07 6.20 1.25
CA ASP A 19 5.97 7.10 2.40
C ASP A 19 4.51 7.32 2.82
N ALA A 20 3.60 7.48 1.85
CA ALA A 20 2.17 7.58 2.12
C ALA A 20 1.60 6.28 2.73
N LEU A 21 2.05 5.11 2.26
CA LEU A 21 1.71 3.83 2.91
C LEU A 21 2.27 3.73 4.32
N ALA A 22 3.51 4.19 4.54
CA ALA A 22 4.17 4.13 5.84
C ALA A 22 3.46 4.98 6.91
N SER A 23 2.83 6.08 6.51
CA SER A 23 2.08 6.99 7.40
C SER A 23 0.65 6.53 7.74
N LEU A 24 0.13 5.48 7.09
CA LEU A 24 -1.14 4.90 7.46
C LEU A 24 -1.09 4.21 8.84
N PRO A 25 -2.20 4.21 9.60
CA PRO A 25 -2.37 3.32 10.74
C PRO A 25 -2.05 1.87 10.37
N HIS A 26 -1.33 1.17 11.26
CA HIS A 26 -0.83 -0.19 11.02
C HIS A 26 -1.89 -1.13 10.45
N ALA A 27 -3.09 -1.13 11.03
CA ALA A 27 -4.19 -1.99 10.63
C ALA A 27 -4.65 -1.79 9.17
N TYR A 28 -4.56 -0.56 8.66
CA TYR A 28 -4.89 -0.25 7.26
C TYR A 28 -3.73 -0.63 6.34
N ARG A 29 -2.51 -0.24 6.70
CA ARG A 29 -1.30 -0.57 5.95
C ARG A 29 -1.15 -2.08 5.76
N GLU A 30 -1.29 -2.84 6.84
CA GLU A 30 -1.18 -4.30 6.84
C GLU A 30 -2.23 -4.94 5.91
N ALA A 31 -3.50 -4.52 5.99
CA ALA A 31 -4.55 -5.04 5.12
C ALA A 31 -4.29 -4.72 3.62
N LEU A 32 -3.73 -3.55 3.32
CA LEU A 32 -3.37 -3.15 1.95
C LEU A 32 -2.16 -3.92 1.43
N VAL A 33 -1.08 -4.03 2.22
CA VAL A 33 0.14 -4.78 1.84
C VAL A 33 -0.19 -6.24 1.57
N GLU A 34 -0.94 -6.88 2.46
CA GLU A 34 -1.35 -8.27 2.29
C GLU A 34 -2.19 -8.47 1.02
N SER A 35 -3.09 -7.53 0.72
CA SER A 35 -4.02 -7.67 -0.41
C SER A 35 -3.39 -7.31 -1.77
N TYR A 36 -2.59 -6.25 -1.82
CA TYR A 36 -2.05 -5.71 -3.07
C TYR A 36 -0.60 -6.12 -3.31
N ALA A 37 0.28 -6.03 -2.30
CA ALA A 37 1.70 -6.35 -2.48
C ALA A 37 1.93 -7.86 -2.47
N ALA A 38 1.25 -8.59 -1.59
CA ALA A 38 1.31 -10.05 -1.55
C ALA A 38 0.26 -10.74 -2.44
N GLY A 39 -0.56 -9.97 -3.17
CA GLY A 39 -1.54 -10.48 -4.14
C GLY A 39 -2.65 -11.35 -3.54
N ARG A 40 -2.93 -11.24 -2.23
CA ARG A 40 -3.97 -12.04 -1.59
C ARG A 40 -5.35 -11.46 -1.87
N THR A 41 -6.32 -12.33 -2.11
CA THR A 41 -7.74 -11.95 -2.05
C THR A 41 -8.10 -11.51 -0.63
N THR A 42 -9.15 -10.70 -0.47
CA THR A 42 -9.63 -10.28 0.87
C THR A 42 -9.91 -11.47 1.80
N ARG A 43 -10.35 -12.62 1.26
CA ARG A 43 -10.57 -13.84 2.05
C ARG A 43 -9.27 -14.50 2.50
N GLN A 44 -8.24 -14.50 1.66
CA GLN A 44 -6.91 -14.99 2.04
C GLN A 44 -6.24 -14.05 3.04
N THR A 45 -6.36 -12.73 2.86
CA THR A 45 -5.89 -11.72 3.82
C THR A 45 -6.57 -11.90 5.17
N ALA A 46 -7.89 -12.15 5.21
CA ALA A 46 -8.62 -12.43 6.44
C ALA A 46 -8.05 -13.63 7.21
N LYS A 47 -7.72 -14.72 6.50
CA LYS A 47 -7.06 -15.89 7.09
C LYS A 47 -5.64 -15.58 7.56
N ALA A 48 -4.85 -14.86 6.76
CA ALA A 48 -3.47 -14.51 7.08
C ALA A 48 -3.38 -13.62 8.33
N LEU A 49 -4.32 -12.69 8.49
CA LEU A 49 -4.36 -11.75 9.61
C LEU A 49 -5.17 -12.23 10.82
N GLY A 50 -5.87 -13.37 10.72
CA GLY A 50 -6.75 -13.85 11.78
C GLY A 50 -7.95 -12.94 12.05
N LEU A 51 -8.49 -12.28 11.01
CA LEU A 51 -9.56 -11.29 11.12
C LEU A 51 -10.84 -11.75 10.40
N PRO A 52 -12.02 -11.22 10.79
CA PRO A 52 -13.23 -11.39 10.00
C PRO A 52 -13.08 -10.82 8.59
N HIS A 53 -13.68 -11.48 7.60
CA HIS A 53 -13.62 -11.05 6.20
C HIS A 53 -14.12 -9.61 6.00
N ASP A 54 -15.20 -9.25 6.68
CA ASP A 54 -15.78 -7.90 6.60
C ASP A 54 -14.90 -6.84 7.27
N THR A 55 -14.15 -7.21 8.31
CA THR A 55 -13.13 -6.33 8.90
C THR A 55 -12.00 -6.06 7.92
N VAL A 56 -11.58 -7.06 7.13
CA VAL A 56 -10.58 -6.83 6.08
C VAL A 56 -11.14 -5.92 4.99
N LYS A 57 -12.39 -6.12 4.54
CA LYS A 57 -13.02 -5.23 3.55
C LYS A 57 -13.05 -3.78 4.02
N SER A 58 -13.49 -3.54 5.26
CA SER A 58 -13.54 -2.18 5.80
C SER A 58 -12.15 -1.58 5.97
N ARG A 59 -11.16 -2.35 6.44
CA ARG A 59 -9.76 -1.89 6.53
C ARG A 59 -9.15 -1.55 5.17
N VAL A 60 -9.40 -2.35 4.14
CA VAL A 60 -8.94 -2.06 2.77
C VAL A 60 -9.62 -0.80 2.25
N TYR A 61 -10.95 -0.68 2.41
CA TYR A 61 -11.70 0.49 1.96
C TYR A 61 -11.20 1.78 2.63
N HIS A 62 -11.17 1.81 3.96
CA HIS A 62 -10.72 2.99 4.70
C HIS A 62 -9.22 3.26 4.51
N GLY A 63 -8.41 2.21 4.36
CA GLY A 63 -7.00 2.32 4.02
C GLY A 63 -6.77 3.02 2.68
N LEU A 64 -7.45 2.60 1.62
CA LEU A 64 -7.36 3.25 0.30
C LEU A 64 -7.86 4.70 0.34
N TRP A 65 -8.96 4.95 1.05
CA TRP A 65 -9.50 6.31 1.19
C TRP A 65 -8.51 7.24 1.91
N GLN A 66 -7.91 6.79 3.02
CA GLN A 66 -6.88 7.54 3.75
C GLN A 66 -5.60 7.70 2.92
N LEU A 67 -5.16 6.64 2.24
CA LEU A 67 -3.97 6.69 1.39
C LEU A 67 -4.11 7.74 0.30
N ARG A 68 -5.27 7.77 -0.37
CA ARG A 68 -5.57 8.79 -1.38
C ARG A 68 -5.49 10.20 -0.80
N ARG A 69 -6.02 10.41 0.40
CA ARG A 69 -5.97 11.73 1.07
C ARG A 69 -4.54 12.17 1.35
N ILE A 70 -3.72 11.30 1.93
CA ILE A 70 -2.32 11.58 2.23
C ILE A 70 -1.56 11.93 0.95
N LEU A 71 -1.76 11.15 -0.11
CA LEU A 71 -1.13 11.43 -1.41
C LEU A 71 -1.56 12.79 -1.97
N GLN A 72 -2.86 13.13 -1.90
CA GLN A 72 -3.36 14.43 -2.35
C GLN A 72 -2.79 15.60 -1.53
N GLU A 73 -2.66 15.43 -0.21
CA GLU A 73 -2.03 16.41 0.68
C GLU A 73 -0.54 16.61 0.37
N GLN A 74 0.13 15.58 -0.16
CA GLN A 74 1.52 15.64 -0.66
C GLN A 74 1.63 16.17 -2.10
N GLY A 75 0.52 16.65 -2.70
CA GLY A 75 0.51 17.21 -4.05
C GLY A 75 0.43 16.17 -5.17
N TRP A 76 0.15 14.90 -4.85
CA TRP A 76 -0.06 13.86 -5.86
C TRP A 76 -1.41 14.06 -6.56
N SER A 77 -1.38 14.50 -7.83
CA SER A 77 -2.59 14.77 -8.63
C SER A 77 -3.28 13.50 -9.14
N GLY A 78 -2.68 12.32 -9.00
CA GLY A 78 -3.23 11.07 -9.54
C GLY A 78 -2.99 10.88 -11.03
N GLU A 79 -2.30 11.81 -11.69
CA GLU A 79 -1.78 11.59 -13.04
C GLU A 79 -0.63 10.59 -12.95
N THR A 80 -0.80 9.46 -13.66
CA THR A 80 0.32 8.57 -13.94
C THR A 80 1.30 9.35 -14.80
N PRO A 81 2.56 9.59 -14.40
CA PRO A 81 3.55 10.17 -15.29
C PRO A 81 3.76 9.19 -16.45
N GLY A 82 3.37 9.59 -17.66
CA GLY A 82 3.60 8.82 -18.89
C GLY A 82 2.62 7.67 -19.11
N ARG A 83 1.51 7.97 -19.78
CA ARG A 83 1.05 7.17 -20.91
C ARG A 83 1.23 7.97 -22.17
#